data_AF-A0A2N2V9Q9-F1
#
_entry.id   AF-A0A2N2V9Q9-F1
#
_cell.length_a   1.000
_cell.length_b   1.000
_cell.length_c   1.000
_cell.angle_alpha   90.00
_cell.angle_beta   90.00
_cell.angle_gamma   90.00
#
_symmetry.space_group_name_H-M   'P 1'
#
loop_
_entity.id
_entity.type
_entity.pdbx_description
1 polymer ?
#
loop_
_entity_poly.entity_id
_entity_poly.type
_entity_poly.pdbx_seq_one_letter_code
_entity_poly.pdbx_strand_id
1 'polypeptide(L)' 'MIPSPCINICQMAAPGGLCIGCLRSLDEITVWSKIDDAARTRILATISQRRRALAAAGAPLSTNKPG' A
#
# COMPACT_ATOMS: atom_id res chain seq x y z
N MET A 1 10.51 -0.55 16.53
CA MET A 1 10.48 -1.30 15.26
C MET A 1 9.04 -1.48 14.82
N ILE A 2 8.66 -0.82 13.74
CA ILE A 2 7.30 -0.90 13.18
C ILE A 2 7.21 -2.05 12.15
N PRO A 3 6.24 -2.98 12.29
CA PRO A 3 6.10 -4.09 11.36
C PRO A 3 5.61 -3.63 9.98
N SER A 4 6.01 -4.36 8.93
CA SER A 4 5.55 -4.13 7.57
C SER A 4 4.08 -4.53 7.41
N PRO A 5 3.24 -3.74 6.71
CA PRO A 5 1.85 -4.12 6.40
C PRO A 5 1.75 -5.11 5.24
N CYS A 6 2.88 -5.64 4.76
CA CYS A 6 2.92 -6.58 3.64
C CYS A 6 2.30 -7.93 4.02
N ILE A 7 1.43 -8.45 3.16
CA ILE A 7 0.80 -9.77 3.31
C ILE A 7 1.33 -10.79 2.28
N ASN A 8 2.53 -10.54 1.74
CA ASN A 8 3.16 -11.34 0.68
C ASN A 8 2.37 -11.41 -0.63
N ILE A 9 1.52 -10.41 -0.88
CA ILE A 9 0.89 -10.15 -2.18
C ILE A 9 1.50 -8.88 -2.74
N CYS A 10 2.23 -9.00 -3.86
CA CYS A 10 2.80 -7.87 -4.58
C CYS A 10 2.17 -7.79 -5.98
N GLN A 11 1.02 -7.13 -6.05
CA GLN A 11 0.32 -6.88 -7.31
C GLN A 11 -0.27 -5.48 -7.28
N MET A 12 -0.10 -4.72 -8.36
CA MET A 12 -0.50 -3.32 -8.43
C MET A 12 -1.87 -3.19 -9.11
N ALA A 13 -2.73 -2.30 -8.59
CA ALA A 13 -4.04 -2.03 -9.17
C ALA A 13 -3.93 -1.46 -10.61
N ALA A 14 -2.96 -0.56 -10.83
CA ALA A 14 -2.63 0.01 -12.14
C ALA A 14 -1.16 0.47 -12.13
N PRO A 15 -0.55 0.80 -13.29
CA PRO A 15 0.71 1.54 -13.30
C PRO A 15 0.59 2.82 -12.47
N GLY A 16 1.51 3.03 -11.52
CA GLY A 16 1.44 4.14 -10.57
C GLY A 16 0.35 4.01 -9.48
N GLY A 17 -0.39 2.90 -9.45
CA GLY A 17 -1.42 2.61 -8.47
C GLY A 17 -0.86 2.13 -7.13
N LEU A 18 -1.76 1.56 -6.32
CA LEU A 18 -1.42 0.94 -5.04
C LEU A 18 -1.27 -0.57 -5.16
N CYS A 19 -0.45 -1.16 -4.32
CA CYS A 19 -0.41 -2.62 -4.13
C CYS A 19 -1.74 -3.10 -3.54
N ILE A 20 -2.40 -4.07 -4.17
CA ILE A 20 -3.71 -4.55 -3.70
C ILE A 20 -3.66 -5.26 -2.35
N GLY A 21 -2.49 -5.81 -1.97
CA GLY A 21 -2.33 -6.53 -0.70
C GLY A 21 -2.08 -5.60 0.49
N CYS A 22 -1.16 -4.64 0.33
CA CYS A 22 -0.72 -3.78 1.43
C CYS A 22 -1.11 -2.30 1.30
N LEU A 23 -1.69 -1.91 0.16
CA LEU A 23 -2.12 -0.55 -0.17
C LEU A 23 -1.01 0.51 -0.09
N ARG A 24 0.25 0.07 -0.22
CA ARG A 24 1.39 0.96 -0.41
C ARG A 24 1.57 1.31 -1.88
N SER A 25 2.09 2.50 -2.16
CA SER A 25 2.64 2.83 -3.49
C SER A 25 3.96 2.10 -3.75
N LEU A 26 4.43 2.10 -4.99
CA LEU A 26 5.72 1.52 -5.33
C LEU A 26 6.87 2.23 -4.59
N ASP A 27 6.82 3.56 -4.48
CA ASP A 27 7.83 4.34 -3.76
C ASP A 27 7.86 4.00 -2.27
N GLU A 28 6.70 3.86 -1.63
CA GLU A 28 6.60 3.44 -0.23
C GLU A 28 7.14 2.01 -0.01
N ILE A 29 7.02 1.13 -1.01
CA ILE A 29 7.59 -0.22 -0.98
C ILE A 29 9.12 -0.17 -1.07
N THR A 30 9.67 0.58 -2.04
CA THR A 30 11.11 0.61 -2.31
C THR A 30 11.93 1.25 -1.19
N VAL A 31 11.35 2.18 -0.44
CA VAL A 31 12.05 2.89 0.66
C VAL A 31 11.79 2.32 2.05
N TRP A 32 10.89 1.34 2.23
CA TRP A 32 10.41 0.90 3.55
C TRP A 32 11.52 0.50 4.55
N SER A 33 12.53 -0.21 4.07
CA SER A 33 13.67 -0.64 4.90
C SER A 33 14.63 0.50 5.26
N LYS A 34 14.56 1.63 4.54
CA LYS A 34 15.47 2.77 4.65
C LYS A 34 14.92 3.94 5.47
N ILE A 35 13.61 3.97 5.72
CA ILE A 35 12.94 5.04 6.46
C ILE A 35 12.82 4.74 7.95
N ASP A 36 12.69 5.79 8.76
CA ASP A 36 12.54 5.71 10.21
C ASP A 36 11.14 5.30 10.68
N ASP A 37 11.00 4.98 11.97
CA ASP A 37 9.72 4.54 12.55
C ASP A 37 8.65 5.65 12.49
N ALA A 38 9.04 6.93 12.47
CA ALA A 38 8.12 8.06 12.31
C ALA A 38 7.50 8.08 10.89
N ALA A 39 8.32 7.91 9.84
CA ALA A 39 7.84 7.79 8.47
C ALA A 39 7.01 6.52 8.25
N ARG A 40 7.39 5.39 8.85
CA ARG A 40 6.60 4.15 8.81
C ARG A 40 5.21 4.35 9.43
N THR A 41 5.14 5.05 10.56
CA THR A 41 3.88 5.38 11.23
C THR A 41 2.97 6.23 10.33
N ARG A 42 3.54 7.23 9.65
CA ARG A 42 2.79 8.05 8.67
C ARG A 42 2.25 7.20 7.52
N ILE A 43 3.06 6.31 6.95
CA ILE A 43 2.60 5.42 5.87
C ILE A 43 1.47 4.51 6.34
N LEU A 44 1.56 3.93 7.55
CA LEU A 44 0.49 3.08 8.11
C LEU A 44 -0.81 3.84 8.35
N ALA A 45 -0.73 5.11 8.77
CA ALA A 45 -1.91 5.98 8.89
C ALA A 45 -2.55 6.24 7.52
N THR A 46 -1.76 6.52 6.50
CA THR A 46 -2.23 6.70 5.12
C THR A 46 -2.86 5.42 4.56
N ILE A 47 -2.27 4.25 4.80
CA ILE A 47 -2.87 2.95 4.42
C ILE A 47 -4.24 2.78 5.06
N SER A 48 -4.37 3.14 6.35
CA SER A 48 -5.64 3.05 7.06
C SER A 48 -6.71 3.98 6.47
N GLN A 49 -6.32 5.17 6.02
CA GLN A 49 -7.22 6.08 5.29
C GLN A 49 -7.63 5.51 3.93
N ARG A 50 -6.67 4.97 3.15
CA ARG A 50 -6.94 4.32 1.85
C ARG A 50 -7.93 3.17 1.99
N ARG A 51 -7.80 2.33 3.04
CA ARG A 51 -8.75 1.24 3.36
C ARG A 51 -10.17 1.76 3.56
N ARG A 52 -10.33 2.81 4.37
CA ARG A 52 -11.66 3.41 4.63
C ARG A 52 -12.26 4.01 3.36
N ALA A 53 -11.46 4.70 2.55
CA ALA A 53 -11.92 5.28 1.30
C ALA A 53 -12.40 4.21 0.31
N LEU A 54 -11.66 3.11 0.15
CA LEU A 54 -12.05 1.99 -0.70
C LEU A 54 -13.33 1.30 -0.21
N ALA A 55 -13.44 1.08 1.09
CA ALA A 55 -14.65 0.51 1.69
C ALA A 55 -15.87 1.41 1.47
N ALA A 56 -15.72 2.72 1.62
CA ALA A 56 -16.79 3.69 1.38
C ALA A 56 -17.18 3.79 -0.09
N ALA A 57 -16.23 3.66 -1.02
CA ALA A 57 -16.47 3.72 -2.45
C ALA A 57 -17.14 2.45 -3.01
N GLY A 58 -17.15 1.35 -2.26
CA GLY A 58 -17.64 0.04 -2.74
C GLY A 58 -16.87 -0.50 -3.96
N ALA A 59 -15.71 0.08 -4.28
CA ALA A 59 -14.97 -0.18 -5.51
C ALA A 59 -13.79 -1.12 -5.21
N PRO A 60 -13.74 -2.32 -5.82
CA PRO A 60 -12.56 -3.15 -5.74
C PRO A 60 -11.41 -2.51 -6.50
N LEU A 61 -10.19 -2.68 -6.00
CA LEU A 61 -8.99 -2.38 -6.78
C LEU A 61 -8.89 -3.42 -7.90
N SER A 62 -9.28 -3.05 -9.12
CA SER A 62 -8.99 -3.86 -10.30
C SER A 62 -7.49 -3.86 -10.52
N THR A 63 -6.89 -5.01 -10.81
CA THR A 63 -5.46 -5.14 -11.08
C THR A 63 -5.17 -4.95 -12.56
N ASN A 64 -4.02 -4.38 -12.86
CA ASN A 64 -3.48 -4.39 -14.20
C ASN A 64 -2.30 -5.37 -14.16
N LYS A 65 -2.45 -6.51 -14.84
CA LYS A 65 -1.39 -7.51 -14.94
C LYS A 65 -0.54 -7.18 -16.17
N PRO A 66 0.75 -6.84 -16.00
CA PRO A 66 1.78 -7.20 -16.96
C PRO A 66 2.75 -8.21 -16.30
N GLY A 67 2.82 -9.42 -16.87
CA GLY A 67 3.77 -10.50 -16.47
C GLY A 67 3.14 -11.58 -15.61
#